data_AF-A0A0Q9QDR4-F1
#
_entry.id   AF-A0A0Q9QDR4-F1
#
_cell.length_a   1.000
_cell.length_b   1.000
_cell.length_c   1.000
_cell.angle_alpha   90.00
_cell.angle_beta   90.00
_cell.angle_gamma   90.00
#
_symmetry.space_group_name_H-M   'P 1'
#
loop_
_entity.id
_entity.type
_entity.pdbx_description
1 polymer ?
#
loop_
_entity_poly.entity_id
_entity_poly.type
_entity_poly.pdbx_seq_one_letter_code
_entity_poly.pdbx_strand_id
1 'polypeptide(L)'
;MLPWHLADPKDEHLIATLLEAATFKEYYVFDQAIFATKDPTARLYKEHPELLSDTDDDGLLHTAGYEATAQVLFHRGSAIPYHRLLRRNFAGHVNDTLTQTLLQTTEGGAARLRLALNEQHFMAKSAFTSYFEHDYWFGPPLSATVLDDQYKVGTTVHADPESGLRHEYPRLYVNWAMDKEGHKVVQIEELSDESGSNQGGYRLLRYLHAIRDIERGIFVHCDGAVRAYTPEQYERRCGKDFVTGRESASRYRKVFRLDGHISTDAWSNIAAGWFRGNTLMLEYLEGLSSSGDPAP
;
A
#
# COMPACT_ATOMS: atom_id res chain seq x y z
N MET A 1 0.72 -19.99 19.41
CA MET A 1 1.67 -21.13 19.43
C MET A 1 3.05 -20.51 19.26
N LEU A 2 3.98 -20.74 20.19
CA LEU A 2 5.33 -20.16 20.08
C LEU A 2 6.05 -20.76 18.86
N PRO A 3 6.66 -19.95 17.96
CA PRO A 3 7.53 -20.43 16.90
C PRO A 3 8.55 -21.50 17.34
N TRP A 4 8.86 -22.45 16.46
CA TRP A 4 9.69 -23.63 16.76
C TRP A 4 11.14 -23.33 17.15
N HIS A 5 11.67 -22.15 16.81
CA HIS A 5 13.00 -21.69 17.23
C HIS A 5 13.06 -21.23 18.70
N LEU A 6 11.94 -21.33 19.43
CA LEU A 6 11.79 -20.90 20.83
C LEU A 6 12.00 -22.03 21.84
N ALA A 7 12.51 -23.18 21.41
CA ALA A 7 12.70 -24.37 22.24
C ALA A 7 14.16 -24.62 22.68
N ASP A 8 15.15 -23.85 22.19
CA ASP A 8 16.57 -24.06 22.52
C ASP A 8 17.06 -23.04 23.58
N PRO A 9 17.47 -23.46 24.80
CA PRO A 9 17.79 -22.57 25.92
C PRO A 9 19.16 -21.86 25.85
N LYS A 10 19.87 -21.87 24.73
CA LYS A 10 21.20 -21.22 24.62
C LYS A 10 21.11 -19.71 24.32
N ASP A 11 20.59 -18.98 25.30
CA ASP A 11 20.96 -17.68 25.90
C ASP A 11 21.68 -16.52 25.16
N GLU A 12 21.68 -16.42 23.83
CA GLU A 12 21.73 -15.10 23.15
C GLU A 12 20.43 -14.79 22.42
N HIS A 13 19.69 -15.83 22.04
CA HIS A 13 18.41 -15.68 21.35
C HIS A 13 17.27 -15.34 22.29
N LEU A 14 17.34 -15.63 23.59
CA LEU A 14 16.21 -15.40 24.50
C LEU A 14 15.90 -13.91 24.71
N ILE A 15 16.92 -13.06 24.85
CA ILE A 15 16.71 -11.60 24.98
C ILE A 15 16.20 -11.03 23.66
N ALA A 16 16.81 -11.39 22.53
CA ALA A 16 16.33 -10.97 21.21
C ALA A 16 14.89 -11.43 20.95
N THR A 17 14.57 -12.65 21.36
CA THR A 17 13.23 -13.27 21.29
C THR A 17 12.24 -12.58 22.20
N LEU A 18 12.61 -12.24 23.43
CA LEU A 18 11.74 -11.53 24.36
C LEU A 18 11.50 -10.10 23.89
N LEU A 19 12.54 -9.44 23.32
CA LEU A 19 12.40 -8.17 22.64
C LEU A 19 11.47 -8.28 21.43
N GLU A 20 11.67 -9.29 20.59
CA GLU A 20 10.82 -9.54 19.42
C GLU A 20 9.39 -9.79 19.89
N ALA A 21 9.14 -10.72 20.82
CA ALA A 21 7.80 -10.99 21.33
C ALA A 21 7.12 -9.77 21.98
N ALA A 22 7.88 -8.94 22.71
CA ALA A 22 7.37 -7.71 23.33
C ALA A 22 7.07 -6.62 22.29
N THR A 23 7.94 -6.44 21.30
CA THR A 23 7.82 -5.38 20.28
C THR A 23 6.92 -5.77 19.11
N PHE A 24 6.83 -7.05 18.79
CA PHE A 24 5.97 -7.60 17.73
C PHE A 24 4.52 -7.28 18.05
N LYS A 25 4.08 -7.52 19.28
CA LYS A 25 2.70 -7.17 19.66
C LYS A 25 2.44 -5.68 19.45
N GLU A 26 3.32 -4.78 19.85
CA GLU A 26 3.12 -3.32 19.68
C GLU A 26 3.20 -2.87 18.22
N TYR A 27 4.09 -3.46 17.42
CA TYR A 27 4.27 -3.11 16.00
C TYR A 27 3.10 -3.55 15.11
N TYR A 28 2.42 -4.64 15.49
CA TYR A 28 1.27 -5.18 14.75
C TYR A 28 -0.08 -4.86 15.41
N VAL A 29 -0.16 -4.49 16.70
CA VAL A 29 -1.41 -4.07 17.34
C VAL A 29 -2.00 -2.88 16.60
N PHE A 30 -3.24 -3.03 16.15
CA PHE A 30 -3.97 -1.97 15.50
C PHE A 30 -4.62 -1.08 16.55
N ASP A 31 -4.09 0.14 16.68
CA ASP A 31 -4.65 1.21 17.52
C ASP A 31 -5.46 2.16 16.64
N GLN A 32 -6.59 2.68 17.14
CA GLN A 32 -7.38 3.70 16.44
C GLN A 32 -6.58 4.97 16.14
N ALA A 33 -5.49 5.22 16.89
CA ALA A 33 -4.54 6.29 16.61
C ALA A 33 -3.92 6.21 15.20
N ILE A 34 -3.98 5.06 14.52
CA ILE A 34 -3.54 4.91 13.12
C ILE A 34 -4.35 5.78 12.13
N PHE A 35 -5.52 6.27 12.53
CA PHE A 35 -6.31 7.22 11.73
C PHE A 35 -6.09 8.68 12.13
N ALA A 36 -5.32 8.94 13.19
CA ALA A 36 -4.97 10.30 13.58
C ALA A 36 -4.09 10.95 12.50
N THR A 37 -4.21 12.27 12.38
CA THR A 37 -3.49 13.09 11.42
C THR A 37 -2.83 14.22 12.18
N LYS A 38 -1.52 14.42 12.00
CA LYS A 38 -0.77 15.55 12.61
C LYS A 38 -0.90 15.62 14.14
N ASP A 39 -0.86 14.50 14.85
CA ASP A 39 -0.90 14.54 16.32
C ASP A 39 0.45 15.05 16.87
N PRO A 40 0.55 16.29 17.39
CA PRO A 40 1.83 16.83 17.87
C PRO A 40 2.39 16.04 19.07
N THR A 41 1.58 15.21 19.71
CA THR A 41 2.00 14.38 20.83
C THR A 41 2.61 13.05 20.40
N ALA A 42 2.52 12.69 19.12
CA ALA A 42 3.10 11.47 18.58
C ALA A 42 4.63 11.46 18.70
N ARG A 43 5.20 10.27 18.89
CA ARG A 43 6.63 10.10 19.16
C ARG A 43 7.52 10.71 18.07
N LEU A 44 7.14 10.54 16.80
CA LEU A 44 7.87 11.08 15.65
C LEU A 44 7.98 12.60 15.74
N TYR A 45 6.89 13.31 15.99
CA TYR A 45 6.86 14.77 15.97
C TYR A 45 7.43 15.39 17.25
N LYS A 46 7.49 14.65 18.36
CA LYS A 46 8.27 15.05 19.55
C LYS A 46 9.78 15.08 19.27
N GLU A 47 10.28 14.10 18.53
CA GLU A 47 11.72 14.00 18.20
C GLU A 47 12.10 14.83 16.95
N HIS A 48 11.20 14.90 15.97
CA HIS A 48 11.40 15.55 14.68
C HIS A 48 10.27 16.59 14.41
N PRO A 49 10.18 17.68 15.21
CA PRO A 49 9.09 18.64 15.14
C PRO A 49 9.00 19.38 13.79
N GLU A 50 10.11 19.52 13.07
CA GLU A 50 10.11 20.07 11.71
C GLU A 50 9.22 19.27 10.73
N LEU A 51 9.17 17.93 10.87
CA LEU A 51 8.36 17.09 10.00
C LEU A 51 6.87 17.39 10.16
N LEU A 52 6.43 17.78 11.37
CA LEU A 52 5.05 18.20 11.61
C LEU A 52 4.70 19.47 10.83
N SER A 53 5.67 20.38 10.70
CA SER A 53 5.50 21.66 10.00
C SER A 53 5.40 21.46 8.48
N ASP A 54 6.11 20.47 7.97
CA ASP A 54 6.16 20.11 6.55
C ASP A 54 5.04 19.12 6.14
N THR A 55 4.22 18.71 7.10
CA THR A 55 3.08 17.82 6.91
C THR A 55 1.79 18.63 6.63
N ASP A 56 1.01 18.22 5.65
CA ASP A 56 -0.26 18.87 5.30
C ASP A 56 -1.42 18.49 6.24
N ASP A 57 -2.61 19.06 6.02
CA ASP A 57 -3.78 18.83 6.88
C ASP A 57 -4.35 17.40 6.80
N ASP A 58 -4.00 16.65 5.75
CA ASP A 58 -4.30 15.23 5.63
C ASP A 58 -3.26 14.36 6.36
N GLY A 59 -2.23 14.98 6.96
CA GLY A 59 -1.15 14.32 7.66
C GLY A 59 -0.14 13.66 6.71
N LEU A 60 0.06 14.22 5.52
CA LEU A 60 1.04 13.76 4.53
C LEU A 60 2.25 14.70 4.46
N LEU A 61 3.46 14.13 4.55
CA LEU A 61 4.71 14.86 4.40
C LEU A 61 5.07 15.00 2.92
N HIS A 62 5.43 16.19 2.46
CA HIS A 62 6.00 16.39 1.12
C HIS A 62 7.40 15.79 1.02
N THR A 63 7.64 14.88 0.08
CA THR A 63 8.89 14.10 0.05
C THR A 63 10.08 14.84 -0.55
N ALA A 64 9.85 15.88 -1.37
CA ALA A 64 10.94 16.64 -1.97
C ALA A 64 11.78 17.34 -0.89
N GLY A 65 13.10 17.21 -0.99
CA GLY A 65 14.05 17.72 0.00
C GLY A 65 14.42 16.71 1.09
N TYR A 66 13.77 15.54 1.12
CA TYR A 66 14.13 14.43 2.01
C TYR A 66 14.76 13.26 1.24
N GLU A 67 15.54 12.46 1.95
CA GLU A 67 16.10 11.20 1.43
C GLU A 67 15.05 10.09 1.56
N ALA A 68 14.08 10.08 0.64
CA ALA A 68 13.01 9.09 0.58
C ALA A 68 13.42 7.88 -0.28
N THR A 69 13.20 6.67 0.24
CA THR A 69 13.40 5.39 -0.48
C THR A 69 12.08 4.64 -0.58
N ALA A 70 12.03 3.50 -1.27
CA ALA A 70 10.83 2.66 -1.29
C ALA A 70 10.37 2.20 0.11
N GLN A 71 11.26 2.12 1.10
CA GLN A 71 10.93 1.50 2.39
C GLN A 71 10.80 2.50 3.54
N VAL A 72 11.64 3.54 3.52
CA VAL A 72 11.75 4.53 4.60
C VAL A 72 12.11 5.91 4.05
N LEU A 73 11.83 6.92 4.85
CA LEU A 73 12.39 8.26 4.72
C LEU A 73 13.52 8.43 5.73
N PHE A 74 14.72 8.82 5.27
CA PHE A 74 15.82 9.16 6.17
C PHE A 74 15.81 10.64 6.50
N HIS A 75 15.98 10.94 7.79
CA HIS A 75 16.01 12.32 8.29
C HIS A 75 16.79 12.42 9.59
N ARG A 76 17.76 13.34 9.66
CA ARG A 76 18.59 13.62 10.87
C ARG A 76 19.13 12.37 11.59
N GLY A 77 19.60 11.37 10.83
CA GLY A 77 20.12 10.13 11.41
C GLY A 77 19.07 9.13 11.87
N SER A 78 17.78 9.37 11.58
CA SER A 78 16.68 8.44 11.76
C SER A 78 16.25 7.83 10.42
N ALA A 79 15.81 6.58 10.46
CA ALA A 79 15.03 5.93 9.41
C ALA A 79 13.57 5.88 9.86
N ILE A 80 12.70 6.53 9.11
CA ILE A 80 11.29 6.70 9.42
C ILE A 80 10.47 5.86 8.44
N PRO A 81 9.85 4.75 8.88
CA PRO A 81 8.95 3.97 8.05
C PRO A 81 7.75 4.80 7.60
N TYR A 82 7.25 4.51 6.41
CA TYR A 82 5.97 5.04 5.97
C TYR A 82 4.81 4.51 6.82
N HIS A 83 3.68 5.19 6.73
CA HIS A 83 2.50 4.88 7.52
C HIS A 83 2.08 3.43 7.37
N ARG A 84 1.62 2.81 8.48
CA ARG A 84 1.27 1.38 8.53
C ARG A 84 0.18 0.98 7.52
N LEU A 85 -0.69 1.90 7.15
CA LEU A 85 -1.74 1.68 6.14
C LEU A 85 -1.21 1.62 4.67
N LEU A 86 0.08 1.86 4.45
CA LEU A 86 0.78 1.57 3.19
C LEU A 86 1.39 0.16 3.16
N ARG A 87 1.26 -0.62 4.24
CA ARG A 87 1.69 -2.01 4.27
C ARG A 87 0.77 -2.89 3.44
N ARG A 88 1.35 -3.94 2.86
CA ARG A 88 0.57 -4.98 2.18
C ARG A 88 -0.38 -5.62 3.20
N ASN A 89 -1.65 -5.71 2.84
CA ASN A 89 -2.77 -6.19 3.66
C ASN A 89 -2.81 -5.56 5.07
N PHE A 90 -2.35 -4.30 5.19
CA PHE A 90 -2.28 -3.49 6.41
C PHE A 90 -1.41 -4.04 7.56
N ALA A 91 -0.88 -5.26 7.41
CA ALA A 91 -0.10 -5.94 8.43
C ALA A 91 1.35 -6.22 8.00
N GLY A 92 1.61 -6.49 6.71
CA GLY A 92 2.93 -6.93 6.23
C GLY A 92 4.00 -5.84 6.18
N HIS A 93 5.01 -6.05 5.33
CA HIS A 93 5.97 -4.99 4.99
C HIS A 93 5.29 -3.85 4.23
N VAL A 94 5.94 -2.68 4.19
CA VAL A 94 5.48 -1.59 3.31
C VAL A 94 5.36 -2.10 1.89
N ASN A 95 4.36 -1.62 1.15
CA ASN A 95 4.23 -1.89 -0.28
C ASN A 95 5.32 -1.11 -1.03
N ASP A 96 6.54 -1.63 -0.99
CA ASP A 96 7.75 -1.02 -1.54
C ASP A 96 7.68 -0.87 -3.06
N THR A 97 6.97 -1.77 -3.75
CA THR A 97 6.69 -1.64 -5.18
C THR A 97 5.84 -0.41 -5.47
N LEU A 98 4.76 -0.17 -4.71
CA LEU A 98 3.93 1.03 -4.85
C LEU A 98 4.72 2.30 -4.50
N THR A 99 5.40 2.34 -3.36
CA THR A 99 6.14 3.53 -2.92
C THR A 99 7.29 3.85 -3.87
N GLN A 100 7.98 2.85 -4.42
CA GLN A 100 8.97 3.03 -5.47
C GLN A 100 8.33 3.64 -6.73
N THR A 101 7.17 3.14 -7.16
CA THR A 101 6.43 3.68 -8.31
C THR A 101 6.01 5.14 -8.07
N LEU A 102 5.53 5.46 -6.87
CA LEU A 102 5.18 6.83 -6.47
C LEU A 102 6.39 7.75 -6.51
N LEU A 103 7.55 7.31 -6.02
CA LEU A 103 8.80 8.09 -6.04
C LEU A 103 9.30 8.31 -7.48
N GLN A 104 9.32 7.26 -8.30
CA GLN A 104 9.71 7.33 -9.71
C GLN A 104 8.83 8.28 -10.51
N THR A 105 7.53 8.36 -10.19
CA THR A 105 6.61 9.30 -10.83
C THR A 105 7.00 10.77 -10.60
N THR A 106 7.78 11.06 -9.55
CA THR A 106 8.28 12.42 -9.27
C THR A 106 9.63 12.74 -9.89
N GLU A 107 10.31 11.76 -10.49
CA GLU A 107 11.57 11.98 -11.19
C GLU A 107 11.35 12.99 -12.34
N GLY A 108 12.23 13.98 -12.45
CA GLY A 108 12.07 15.10 -13.38
C GLY A 108 11.21 16.26 -12.87
N GLY A 109 10.62 16.16 -11.66
CA GLY A 109 10.04 17.28 -10.93
C GLY A 109 8.67 17.77 -11.42
N ALA A 110 8.06 17.07 -12.37
CA ALA A 110 6.77 17.44 -12.94
C ALA A 110 5.58 17.01 -12.04
N ALA A 111 5.79 16.05 -11.14
CA ALA A 111 4.85 15.64 -10.10
C ALA A 111 5.45 15.84 -8.70
N ARG A 112 4.58 15.99 -7.71
CA ARG A 112 4.92 16.18 -6.29
C ARG A 112 4.25 15.12 -5.46
N LEU A 113 5.04 14.38 -4.69
CA LEU A 113 4.58 13.32 -3.81
C LEU A 113 4.48 13.80 -2.36
N ARG A 114 3.38 13.43 -1.71
CA ARG A 114 3.26 13.45 -0.26
C ARG A 114 2.93 12.06 0.26
N LEU A 115 3.58 11.65 1.35
CA LEU A 115 3.41 10.34 1.99
C LEU A 115 3.12 10.50 3.47
N ALA A 116 2.20 9.69 4.00
CA ALA A 116 2.02 9.57 5.44
C ALA A 116 3.21 8.81 6.06
N LEU A 117 3.68 9.27 7.21
CA LEU A 117 4.76 8.64 7.98
C LEU A 117 4.21 7.79 9.14
N ASN A 118 5.01 6.86 9.65
CA ASN A 118 4.69 6.19 10.90
C ASN A 118 5.00 7.12 12.09
N GLU A 119 3.95 7.69 12.67
CA GLU A 119 4.07 8.72 13.70
C GLU A 119 4.52 8.16 15.07
N GLN A 120 4.51 6.83 15.25
CA GLN A 120 4.82 6.18 16.54
C GLN A 120 6.15 5.43 16.54
N HIS A 121 6.69 5.08 15.37
CA HIS A 121 7.89 4.25 15.25
C HIS A 121 8.87 4.83 14.23
N PHE A 122 10.12 4.93 14.65
CA PHE A 122 11.29 5.17 13.82
C PHE A 122 12.50 4.54 14.52
N MET A 123 13.60 4.39 13.80
CA MET A 123 14.84 3.81 14.33
C MET A 123 16.04 4.66 13.91
N ALA A 124 17.20 4.43 14.53
CA ALA A 124 18.44 5.03 14.05
C ALA A 124 18.72 4.57 12.61
N LYS A 125 19.20 5.47 11.74
CA LYS A 125 19.59 5.18 10.36
C LYS A 125 20.60 4.04 10.29
N SER A 126 21.53 3.98 11.25
CA SER A 126 22.53 2.91 11.35
C SER A 126 21.95 1.53 11.73
N ALA A 127 20.74 1.49 12.28
CA ALA A 127 20.03 0.26 12.63
C ALA A 127 19.07 -0.21 11.53
N PHE A 128 18.83 0.62 10.51
CA PHE A 128 17.98 0.25 9.40
C PHE A 128 18.71 -0.66 8.42
N THR A 129 18.11 -1.80 8.14
CA THR A 129 18.55 -2.73 7.10
C THR A 129 17.48 -2.76 6.01
N SER A 130 17.85 -2.39 4.80
CA SER A 130 16.97 -2.58 3.63
C SER A 130 16.71 -4.07 3.44
N TYR A 131 15.45 -4.42 3.18
CA TYR A 131 15.07 -5.80 2.88
C TYR A 131 14.66 -5.94 1.41
N PHE A 132 14.73 -7.15 0.90
CA PHE A 132 14.11 -7.52 -0.37
C PHE A 132 13.22 -8.70 -0.10
N GLU A 133 11.99 -8.64 -0.61
CA GLU A 133 11.10 -9.77 -0.55
C GLU A 133 11.16 -10.53 -1.86
N HIS A 134 11.58 -11.79 -1.76
CA HIS A 134 11.65 -12.69 -2.89
C HIS A 134 10.49 -13.69 -2.81
N ASP A 135 9.73 -13.80 -3.89
CA ASP A 135 8.82 -14.92 -4.10
C ASP A 135 9.67 -16.11 -4.59
N TYR A 136 9.87 -17.11 -3.75
CA TYR A 136 10.71 -18.27 -4.07
C TYR A 136 9.93 -19.33 -4.85
N TRP A 137 10.55 -19.84 -5.92
CA TRP A 137 9.95 -20.80 -6.84
C TRP A 137 10.61 -22.17 -6.66
N PHE A 138 9.81 -23.24 -6.63
CA PHE A 138 10.30 -24.62 -6.50
C PHE A 138 10.01 -25.41 -7.79
N GLY A 139 11.06 -25.77 -8.52
CA GLY A 139 10.98 -26.55 -9.76
C GLY A 139 12.33 -26.59 -10.50
N PRO A 140 12.45 -27.34 -11.61
CA PRO A 140 13.64 -27.30 -12.45
C PRO A 140 13.89 -25.88 -12.97
N PRO A 141 15.14 -25.37 -12.92
CA PRO A 141 15.44 -24.04 -13.43
C PRO A 141 15.19 -23.97 -14.94
N LEU A 142 14.49 -22.93 -15.39
CA LEU A 142 14.23 -22.68 -16.80
C LEU A 142 15.52 -22.20 -17.49
N SER A 143 16.27 -23.14 -18.06
CA SER A 143 17.43 -22.87 -18.91
C SER A 143 17.44 -23.84 -20.08
N ALA A 144 17.98 -23.43 -21.23
CA ALA A 144 18.03 -24.28 -22.42
C ALA A 144 18.68 -25.65 -22.14
N THR A 145 19.79 -25.66 -21.40
CA THR A 145 20.51 -26.88 -21.03
C THR A 145 19.69 -27.84 -20.16
N VAL A 146 18.80 -27.34 -19.31
CA VAL A 146 17.94 -28.16 -18.45
C VAL A 146 16.66 -28.59 -19.18
N LEU A 147 16.15 -27.74 -20.08
CA LEU A 147 14.97 -28.05 -20.90
C LEU A 147 15.28 -29.12 -21.97
N ASP A 148 16.51 -29.16 -22.49
CA ASP A 148 16.93 -30.10 -23.53
C ASP A 148 17.45 -31.45 -22.97
N ASP A 149 17.61 -31.59 -21.65
CA ASP A 149 18.03 -32.83 -21.00
C ASP A 149 16.82 -33.76 -20.75
N GLN A 150 16.71 -34.81 -21.58
CA GLN A 150 15.64 -35.80 -21.51
C GLN A 150 15.48 -36.51 -20.14
N TYR A 151 16.48 -36.43 -19.26
CA TYR A 151 16.45 -37.02 -17.93
C TYR A 151 16.07 -36.01 -16.84
N LYS A 152 15.97 -34.71 -17.16
CA LYS A 152 15.53 -33.64 -16.24
C LYS A 152 14.03 -33.45 -16.34
N VAL A 153 13.30 -34.41 -15.79
CA VAL A 153 11.83 -34.41 -15.69
C VAL A 153 11.35 -34.10 -14.26
N GLY A 154 10.14 -33.58 -14.12
CA GLY A 154 9.53 -33.29 -12.82
C GLY A 154 8.32 -32.35 -12.94
N THR A 155 7.59 -32.17 -11.85
CA THR A 155 6.47 -31.21 -11.77
C THR A 155 6.95 -29.94 -11.09
N THR A 156 6.94 -28.83 -11.81
CA THR A 156 6.95 -27.51 -11.17
C THR A 156 5.54 -27.22 -10.70
N VAL A 157 5.34 -27.14 -9.39
CA VAL A 157 4.08 -26.62 -8.85
C VAL A 157 4.22 -25.11 -8.77
N HIS A 158 3.57 -24.44 -9.72
CA HIS A 158 3.16 -23.06 -9.52
C HIS A 158 1.81 -23.11 -8.80
N ALA A 159 1.71 -22.45 -7.66
CA ALA A 159 0.43 -22.12 -7.09
C ALA A 159 0.51 -20.67 -6.60
N ASP A 160 -0.40 -19.81 -7.08
CA ASP A 160 -1.18 -19.01 -6.15
C ASP A 160 -2.36 -19.91 -5.82
N PRO A 161 -2.27 -20.73 -4.76
CA PRO A 161 -3.38 -21.57 -4.43
C PRO A 161 -4.47 -20.58 -4.02
N GLU A 162 -5.64 -20.53 -4.67
CA GLU A 162 -6.80 -19.91 -3.99
C GLU A 162 -7.10 -20.78 -2.75
N SER A 163 -6.27 -20.71 -1.70
CA SER A 163 -6.08 -21.77 -0.72
C SER A 163 -7.18 -21.77 0.34
N GLY A 164 -8.33 -21.25 -0.03
CA GLY A 164 -9.49 -22.12 -0.12
C GLY A 164 -10.69 -21.41 -0.74
N LEU A 165 -10.91 -21.50 -2.05
CA LEU A 165 -12.21 -21.29 -2.71
C LEU A 165 -13.06 -20.13 -2.13
N ARG A 166 -12.44 -18.96 -1.95
CA ARG A 166 -13.12 -17.72 -1.61
C ARG A 166 -12.35 -16.58 -2.28
N HIS A 167 -13.02 -15.88 -3.19
CA HIS A 167 -12.52 -14.62 -3.70
C HIS A 167 -12.37 -13.66 -2.52
N GLU A 168 -11.12 -13.32 -2.21
CA GLU A 168 -10.73 -12.41 -1.14
C GLU A 168 -11.24 -10.97 -1.35
N TYR A 169 -11.60 -10.66 -2.60
CA TYR A 169 -12.21 -9.42 -3.03
C TYR A 169 -13.61 -9.68 -3.54
N PRO A 170 -14.67 -9.39 -2.77
CA PRO A 170 -16.03 -9.52 -3.26
C PRO A 170 -16.31 -8.62 -4.48
N ARG A 171 -15.85 -7.36 -4.50
CA ARG A 171 -16.18 -6.38 -5.56
C ARG A 171 -15.12 -5.27 -5.69
N LEU A 172 -15.00 -4.71 -6.90
CA LEU A 172 -14.29 -3.48 -7.19
C LEU A 172 -15.27 -2.47 -7.81
N TYR A 173 -15.36 -1.28 -7.24
CA TYR A 173 -16.14 -0.19 -7.82
C TYR A 173 -15.21 0.81 -8.48
N VAL A 174 -15.43 1.08 -9.76
CA VAL A 174 -14.74 2.15 -10.49
C VAL A 174 -15.77 3.11 -11.05
N ASN A 175 -15.83 4.31 -10.48
CA ASN A 175 -16.76 5.35 -10.89
C ASN A 175 -16.03 6.49 -11.60
N TRP A 176 -16.37 6.73 -12.87
CA TRP A 176 -15.90 7.88 -13.63
C TRP A 176 -17.00 8.91 -13.77
N ALA A 177 -16.68 10.18 -13.54
CA ALA A 177 -17.58 11.31 -13.72
C ALA A 177 -16.83 12.52 -14.27
N MET A 178 -17.55 13.48 -14.84
CA MET A 178 -17.00 14.81 -15.11
C MET A 178 -17.20 15.70 -13.88
N ASP A 179 -16.18 16.46 -13.49
CA ASP A 179 -16.34 17.54 -12.51
C ASP A 179 -16.93 18.80 -13.18
N LYS A 180 -17.10 19.87 -12.39
CA LYS A 180 -17.69 21.13 -12.90
C LYS A 180 -16.67 21.95 -13.70
N GLU A 181 -15.40 21.63 -13.52
CA GLU A 181 -14.23 22.29 -14.08
C GLU A 181 -13.81 21.66 -15.43
N GLY A 182 -14.48 20.58 -15.86
CA GLY A 182 -14.23 19.92 -17.14
C GLY A 182 -13.18 18.81 -17.07
N HIS A 183 -12.74 18.40 -15.89
CA HIS A 183 -11.87 17.25 -15.71
C HIS A 183 -12.66 15.96 -15.57
N LYS A 184 -12.02 14.84 -15.92
CA LYS A 184 -12.55 13.51 -15.67
C LYS A 184 -12.05 13.03 -14.31
N VAL A 185 -12.97 12.77 -13.39
CA VAL A 185 -12.68 12.26 -12.05
C VAL A 185 -12.94 10.77 -12.01
N VAL A 186 -12.03 10.02 -11.38
CA VAL A 186 -12.23 8.62 -11.04
C VAL A 186 -12.18 8.44 -9.53
N GLN A 187 -13.08 7.60 -9.05
CA GLN A 187 -13.05 7.09 -7.69
C GLN A 187 -13.10 5.56 -7.73
N ILE A 188 -12.19 4.92 -7.03
CA ILE A 188 -12.07 3.46 -6.97
C ILE A 188 -12.16 3.03 -5.51
N GLU A 189 -12.98 2.03 -5.22
CA GLU A 189 -13.05 1.42 -3.89
C GLU A 189 -13.06 -0.10 -4.03
N GLU A 190 -12.17 -0.77 -3.30
CA GLU A 190 -12.20 -2.23 -3.16
C GLU A 190 -13.15 -2.61 -2.02
N LEU A 191 -13.97 -3.63 -2.23
CA LEU A 191 -14.55 -4.39 -1.13
C LEU A 191 -13.72 -5.66 -0.97
N SER A 192 -13.24 -5.91 0.25
CA SER A 192 -12.34 -7.00 0.58
C SER A 192 -12.87 -7.74 1.80
N ASP A 193 -12.95 -9.06 1.70
CA ASP A 193 -13.23 -9.94 2.84
C ASP A 193 -11.96 -10.57 3.42
N GLU A 194 -10.79 -10.20 2.89
CA GLU A 194 -9.47 -10.65 3.36
C GLU A 194 -9.33 -10.58 4.88
N SER A 195 -8.63 -11.55 5.46
CA SER A 195 -8.31 -11.52 6.89
C SER A 195 -7.53 -10.26 7.27
N GLY A 196 -6.63 -9.80 6.39
CA GLY A 196 -5.80 -8.61 6.60
C GLY A 196 -6.61 -7.31 6.68
N SER A 197 -7.77 -7.23 6.03
CA SER A 197 -8.64 -6.04 6.11
C SER A 197 -9.41 -5.96 7.43
N ASN A 198 -9.45 -7.00 8.25
CA ASN A 198 -10.02 -6.95 9.61
C ASN A 198 -8.97 -6.51 10.63
N GLN A 199 -9.02 -5.24 11.04
CA GLN A 199 -8.05 -4.68 11.98
C GLN A 199 -8.74 -3.86 13.07
N GLY A 200 -8.45 -4.18 14.33
CA GLY A 200 -8.94 -3.44 15.50
C GLY A 200 -10.46 -3.26 15.56
N GLY A 201 -11.23 -4.25 15.09
CA GLY A 201 -12.69 -4.21 15.04
C GLY A 201 -13.27 -3.45 13.82
N TYR A 202 -12.43 -3.02 12.89
CA TYR A 202 -12.84 -2.40 11.63
C TYR A 202 -12.53 -3.29 10.43
N ARG A 203 -13.36 -3.17 9.40
CA ARG A 203 -13.03 -3.56 8.04
C ARG A 203 -12.37 -2.40 7.31
N LEU A 204 -11.15 -2.59 6.83
CA LEU A 204 -10.34 -1.60 6.14
C LEU A 204 -10.42 -1.81 4.63
N LEU A 205 -10.79 -0.76 3.91
CA LEU A 205 -10.92 -0.78 2.46
C LEU A 205 -10.02 0.27 1.83
N ARG A 206 -9.29 -0.10 0.79
CA ARG A 206 -8.55 0.87 -0.02
C ARG A 206 -9.50 1.67 -0.90
N TYR A 207 -9.19 2.95 -0.99
CA TYR A 207 -9.88 3.94 -1.80
C TYR A 207 -8.84 4.71 -2.60
N LEU A 208 -9.14 4.99 -3.87
CA LEU A 208 -8.31 5.81 -4.73
C LEU A 208 -9.16 6.88 -5.40
N HIS A 209 -8.65 8.10 -5.44
CA HIS A 209 -9.29 9.21 -6.15
C HIS A 209 -8.26 9.84 -7.08
N ALA A 210 -8.63 10.07 -8.33
CA ALA A 210 -7.77 10.77 -9.27
C ALA A 210 -8.56 11.71 -10.17
N ILE A 211 -7.89 12.76 -10.63
CA ILE A 211 -8.43 13.79 -11.51
C ILE A 211 -7.57 13.82 -12.76
N ARG A 212 -8.24 13.71 -13.91
CA ARG A 212 -7.64 13.68 -15.23
C ARG A 212 -8.02 14.93 -16.01
N ASP A 213 -7.01 15.70 -16.38
CA ASP A 213 -7.15 16.77 -17.36
C ASP A 213 -7.22 16.13 -18.75
N ILE A 214 -8.40 16.19 -19.36
CA ILE A 214 -8.68 15.54 -20.64
C ILE A 214 -8.06 16.28 -21.82
N GLU A 215 -7.87 17.60 -21.71
CA GLU A 215 -7.26 18.40 -22.77
C GLU A 215 -5.77 18.13 -22.83
N ARG A 216 -5.12 18.04 -21.67
CA ARG A 216 -3.67 17.80 -21.57
C ARG A 216 -3.28 16.33 -21.66
N GLY A 217 -4.23 15.41 -21.61
CA GLY A 217 -3.90 13.99 -21.73
C GLY A 217 -3.23 13.40 -20.48
N ILE A 218 -3.35 14.03 -19.30
CA ILE A 218 -2.63 13.64 -18.07
C ILE A 218 -3.54 13.57 -16.84
N PHE A 219 -3.13 12.80 -15.84
CA PHE A 219 -3.66 12.96 -14.49
C PHE A 219 -2.95 14.13 -13.81
N VAL A 220 -3.72 14.98 -13.12
CA VAL A 220 -3.24 16.17 -12.39
C VAL A 220 -3.24 15.96 -10.88
N HIS A 221 -3.96 14.94 -10.42
CA HIS A 221 -4.10 14.59 -9.01
C HIS A 221 -4.38 13.08 -8.88
N CYS A 222 -3.76 12.44 -7.89
CA CYS A 222 -4.05 11.06 -7.50
C CYS A 222 -3.77 10.89 -6.01
N ASP A 223 -4.76 10.48 -5.23
CA ASP A 223 -4.58 10.14 -3.82
C ASP A 223 -5.12 8.75 -3.47
N GLY A 224 -4.47 8.15 -2.47
CA GLY A 224 -4.86 6.87 -1.91
C GLY A 224 -5.17 7.02 -0.43
N ALA A 225 -6.27 6.42 -0.02
CA ALA A 225 -6.75 6.46 1.35
C ALA A 225 -7.31 5.12 1.79
N VAL A 226 -7.33 4.90 3.10
CA VAL A 226 -8.00 3.75 3.72
C VAL A 226 -9.23 4.23 4.45
N ARG A 227 -10.34 3.54 4.20
CA ARG A 227 -11.63 3.73 4.87
C ARG A 227 -11.86 2.59 5.85
N ALA A 228 -12.23 2.92 7.08
CA ALA A 228 -12.53 1.94 8.11
C ALA A 228 -14.02 1.91 8.40
N TYR A 229 -14.60 0.72 8.36
CA TYR A 229 -16.02 0.46 8.57
C TYR A 229 -16.19 -0.46 9.78
N THR A 230 -17.13 -0.16 10.68
CA THR A 230 -17.57 -1.19 11.65
C THR A 230 -18.23 -2.35 10.88
N PRO A 231 -18.39 -3.54 11.48
CA PRO A 231 -19.07 -4.66 10.82
C PRO A 231 -20.44 -4.28 10.23
N GLU A 232 -21.25 -3.51 10.95
CA GLU A 232 -22.58 -3.09 10.51
C GLU A 232 -22.51 -2.05 9.39
N GLN A 233 -21.52 -1.15 9.43
CA GLN A 233 -21.30 -0.20 8.34
C GLN A 233 -20.80 -0.89 7.08
N TYR A 234 -19.95 -1.92 7.22
CA TYR A 234 -19.45 -2.71 6.10
C TYR A 234 -20.58 -3.49 5.43
N GLU A 235 -21.48 -4.11 6.20
CA GLU A 235 -22.67 -4.76 5.66
C GLU A 235 -23.56 -3.77 4.87
N ARG A 236 -23.82 -2.59 5.43
CA ARG A 236 -24.53 -1.52 4.70
C ARG A 236 -23.79 -1.04 3.47
N ARG A 237 -22.45 -1.00 3.49
CA ARG A 237 -21.63 -0.64 2.33
C ARG A 237 -21.74 -1.70 1.24
N CYS A 238 -21.73 -2.98 1.61
CA CYS A 238 -21.92 -4.11 0.69
C CYS A 238 -23.31 -4.12 0.03
N GLY A 239 -24.33 -3.51 0.64
CA GLY A 239 -25.66 -3.35 0.06
C GLY A 239 -25.79 -2.23 -0.98
N LYS A 240 -24.70 -1.53 -1.34
CA LYS A 240 -24.69 -0.42 -2.31
C LYS A 240 -23.81 -0.74 -3.51
N ASP A 241 -24.33 -0.48 -4.70
CA ASP A 241 -23.65 -0.77 -5.97
C ASP A 241 -22.89 0.44 -6.57
N PHE A 242 -22.55 1.41 -5.74
CA PHE A 242 -21.81 2.61 -6.13
C PHE A 242 -20.77 2.98 -5.06
N VAL A 243 -19.75 3.76 -5.45
CA VAL A 243 -18.75 4.33 -4.53
C VAL A 243 -19.44 5.35 -3.62
N THR A 244 -19.36 5.14 -2.31
CA THR A 244 -19.95 6.06 -1.33
C THR A 244 -19.01 7.23 -0.99
N GLY A 245 -19.59 8.32 -0.50
CA GLY A 245 -18.82 9.44 0.06
C GLY A 245 -18.07 9.04 1.34
N ARG A 246 -17.12 9.89 1.75
CA ARG A 246 -16.26 9.67 2.94
C ARG A 246 -17.07 9.45 4.22
N GLU A 247 -18.24 10.08 4.32
CA GLU A 247 -19.16 10.03 5.46
C GLU A 247 -19.74 8.64 5.74
N SER A 248 -19.64 7.70 4.80
CA SER A 248 -20.10 6.33 5.05
C SER A 248 -19.15 5.51 5.93
N ALA A 249 -17.89 5.93 6.07
CA ALA A 249 -16.87 5.24 6.83
C ALA A 249 -16.76 5.82 8.26
N SER A 250 -16.51 4.97 9.26
CA SER A 250 -16.23 5.41 10.64
C SER A 250 -14.92 6.19 10.76
N ARG A 251 -13.92 5.80 9.96
CA ARG A 251 -12.62 6.46 9.90
C ARG A 251 -12.14 6.54 8.46
N TYR A 252 -11.31 7.53 8.20
CA TYR A 252 -10.71 7.77 6.90
C TYR A 252 -9.29 8.30 7.12
N ARG A 253 -8.30 7.71 6.45
CA ARG A 253 -6.92 8.19 6.48
C ARG A 253 -6.34 8.16 5.08
N LYS A 254 -6.00 9.32 4.56
CA LYS A 254 -5.18 9.45 3.35
C LYS A 254 -3.75 9.03 3.67
N VAL A 255 -3.08 8.34 2.76
CA VAL A 255 -1.75 7.78 2.99
C VAL A 255 -0.73 8.18 1.94
N PHE A 256 -1.17 8.53 0.73
CA PHE A 256 -0.34 9.17 -0.27
C PHE A 256 -1.15 10.14 -1.10
N ARG A 257 -0.45 11.10 -1.72
CA ARG A 257 -0.99 12.03 -2.69
C ARG A 257 0.08 12.41 -3.71
N LEU A 258 -0.25 12.35 -4.98
CA LEU A 258 0.49 12.92 -6.09
C LEU A 258 -0.30 14.08 -6.69
N ASP A 259 0.39 15.19 -6.93
CA ASP A 259 -0.14 16.32 -7.71
C ASP A 259 0.82 16.66 -8.85
N GLY A 260 0.30 17.19 -9.96
CA GLY A 260 1.10 17.59 -11.11
C GLY A 260 1.02 16.57 -12.24
N HIS A 261 2.04 16.49 -13.08
CA HIS A 261 2.01 15.68 -14.30
C HIS A 261 2.18 14.18 -14.02
N ILE A 262 1.09 13.44 -14.06
CA ILE A 262 1.07 11.98 -13.90
C ILE A 262 0.62 11.38 -15.24
N SER A 263 1.49 10.63 -15.92
CA SER A 263 1.13 9.97 -17.18
C SER A 263 0.08 8.88 -16.95
N THR A 264 -0.65 8.52 -18.00
CA THR A 264 -1.64 7.42 -17.93
C THR A 264 -0.99 6.12 -17.43
N ASP A 265 0.21 5.78 -17.93
CA ASP A 265 0.93 4.57 -17.52
C ASP A 265 1.36 4.63 -16.05
N ALA A 266 1.86 5.78 -15.59
CA ALA A 266 2.21 5.96 -14.18
C ALA A 266 0.97 5.81 -13.29
N TRP A 267 -0.15 6.44 -13.66
CA TRP A 267 -1.41 6.29 -12.93
C TRP A 267 -1.89 4.84 -12.89
N SER A 268 -1.86 4.12 -14.01
CA SER A 268 -2.24 2.70 -14.08
C SER A 268 -1.37 1.84 -13.18
N ASN A 269 -0.05 2.04 -13.19
CA ASN A 269 0.89 1.32 -12.33
C ASN A 269 0.69 1.65 -10.84
N ILE A 270 0.41 2.92 -10.50
CA ILE A 270 0.07 3.33 -9.13
C ILE A 270 -1.22 2.64 -8.68
N ALA A 271 -2.24 2.63 -9.54
CA ALA A 271 -3.53 2.05 -9.21
C ALA A 271 -3.44 0.52 -9.04
N ALA A 272 -2.73 -0.18 -9.94
CA ALA A 272 -2.42 -1.60 -9.80
C ALA A 272 -1.60 -1.90 -8.53
N GLY A 273 -0.58 -1.08 -8.23
CA GLY A 273 0.23 -1.22 -7.02
C GLY A 273 -0.55 -0.96 -5.75
N TRP A 274 -1.49 -0.01 -5.76
CA TRP A 274 -2.32 0.32 -4.60
C TRP A 274 -3.28 -0.81 -4.26
N PHE A 275 -3.97 -1.35 -5.25
CA PHE A 275 -4.87 -2.50 -5.11
C PHE A 275 -4.14 -3.83 -5.36
N ARG A 276 -2.84 -3.92 -5.04
CA ARG A 276 -2.04 -5.15 -5.23
C ARG A 276 -2.72 -6.33 -4.55
N GLY A 277 -2.90 -7.42 -5.31
CA GLY A 277 -3.61 -8.64 -4.88
C GLY A 277 -5.05 -8.71 -5.40
N ASN A 278 -5.64 -7.59 -5.81
CA ASN A 278 -6.98 -7.54 -6.35
C ASN A 278 -6.98 -7.79 -7.88
N THR A 279 -7.35 -9.01 -8.30
CA THR A 279 -7.39 -9.40 -9.71
C THR A 279 -8.38 -8.56 -10.53
N LEU A 280 -9.50 -8.13 -9.95
CA LEU A 280 -10.49 -7.29 -10.63
C LEU A 280 -9.90 -5.94 -11.06
N MET A 281 -8.87 -5.44 -10.35
CA MET A 281 -8.19 -4.21 -10.75
C MET A 281 -7.32 -4.42 -11.99
N LEU A 282 -6.65 -5.56 -12.08
CA LEU A 282 -5.84 -5.91 -13.26
C LEU A 282 -6.75 -6.11 -14.48
N GLU A 283 -7.82 -6.88 -14.34
CA GLU A 283 -8.83 -7.07 -15.38
C GLU A 283 -9.40 -5.73 -15.88
N TYR A 284 -9.72 -4.83 -14.95
CA TYR A 284 -10.22 -3.50 -15.27
C TYR A 284 -9.22 -2.70 -16.10
N LEU A 285 -7.95 -2.65 -15.70
CA LEU A 285 -6.89 -1.92 -16.40
C LEU A 285 -6.56 -2.54 -17.77
N GLU A 286 -6.51 -3.87 -17.86
CA GLU A 286 -6.31 -4.59 -19.13
C GLU A 286 -7.45 -4.31 -20.12
N GLY A 287 -8.70 -4.29 -19.65
CA GLY A 287 -9.87 -3.90 -20.44
C GLY A 287 -9.77 -2.48 -21.02
N LEU A 288 -9.15 -1.54 -20.30
CA LEU A 288 -8.88 -0.19 -20.80
C LEU A 288 -7.80 -0.17 -21.89
N SER A 289 -6.78 -1.03 -21.78
CA SER A 289 -5.68 -1.10 -22.75
C SER A 289 -6.06 -1.77 -24.07
N SER A 290 -6.98 -2.74 -24.02
CA SER A 290 -7.44 -3.54 -25.16
C SER A 290 -8.59 -2.91 -25.95
N SER A 291 -9.20 -1.85 -25.41
CA SER A 291 -10.28 -1.08 -26.06
C SER A 291 -9.78 0.18 -26.81
N GLY A 292 -8.46 0.36 -26.92
CA GLY A 292 -7.87 1.34 -27.85
C GLY A 292 -7.91 0.83 -29.30
N ASP A 293 -8.40 1.66 -30.21
CA ASP A 293 -8.61 1.41 -31.65
C ASP A 293 -7.55 0.54 -32.35
N PRO A 294 -7.93 -0.20 -33.43
CA PRO A 294 -6.98 -0.94 -34.24
C PRO A 294 -5.90 0.01 -34.77
N ALA A 295 -4.64 -0.44 -34.73
CA ALA A 295 -3.50 0.29 -35.28
C ALA A 295 -3.79 0.76 -36.72
N PRO A 296 -3.26 1.93 -37.14
CA PRO A 296 -3.41 2.43 -38.51
C PRO A 296 -2.88 1.45 -39.57
#